data_AF-A0A925S3K5-F1
#
_entry.id   AF-A0A925S3K5-F1
#
_cell.length_a   1.000
_cell.length_b   1.000
_cell.length_c   1.000
_cell.angle_alpha   90.00
_cell.angle_beta   90.00
_cell.angle_gamma   90.00
#
_symmetry.space_group_name_H-M   'P 1'
#
loop_
_entity.id
_entity.type
_entity.pdbx_description
1 polymer ?
#
loop_
_entity_poly.entity_id
_entity_poly.type
_entity_poly.pdbx_seq_one_letter_code
_entity_poly.pdbx_strand_id
1 'polypeptide(L)' 'VHGAPVHIGDPSLIGIADLSRPDYGDAVEVMPDEIPVFWACGVTPQAALAQARPALAITHAPGAMLITDLLNRKLASF' A
#
# COMPACT_ATOMS: atom_id res chain seq x y z
N VAL A 1 8.27 -2.92 -10.50
CA VAL A 1 8.90 -3.58 -9.33
C VAL A 1 8.68 -2.69 -8.12
N HIS A 2 8.47 -3.26 -6.92
CA HIS A 2 8.34 -2.44 -5.71
C HIS A 2 9.70 -1.83 -5.36
N GLY A 3 9.70 -0.65 -4.74
CA GLY A 3 10.94 -0.06 -4.20
C GLY A 3 11.44 -0.79 -2.97
N ALA A 4 12.47 -0.22 -2.32
CA ALA A 4 12.88 -0.66 -0.98
C ALA A 4 11.70 -0.54 0.02
N PRO A 5 11.65 -1.39 1.07
CA PRO A 5 10.74 -1.19 2.19
C PRO A 5 10.87 0.20 2.76
N VAL A 6 9.75 0.78 3.20
CA VAL A 6 9.73 2.07 3.91
C VAL A 6 9.84 1.88 5.42
N HIS A 7 9.47 0.70 5.93
CA HIS A 7 9.58 0.33 7.34
C HIS A 7 9.68 -1.19 7.50
N ILE A 8 10.40 -1.64 8.53
CA ILE A 8 10.56 -3.06 8.89
C ILE A 8 10.42 -3.18 10.41
N GLY A 9 9.59 -4.11 10.89
CA GLY A 9 9.43 -4.39 12.31
C GLY A 9 8.22 -3.69 12.93
N ASP A 10 8.43 -3.01 14.06
CA ASP A 10 7.36 -2.53 14.94
C ASP A 10 6.39 -1.55 14.24
N PRO A 11 5.13 -1.92 13.96
CA PRO A 11 4.16 -1.08 13.26
C PRO A 11 3.79 0.20 14.02
N SER A 12 3.93 0.21 15.35
CA SER A 12 3.54 1.37 16.15
C SER A 12 4.40 2.61 15.86
N LEU A 13 5.65 2.40 15.42
CA LEU A 13 6.58 3.47 15.05
C LEU A 13 6.12 4.26 13.80
N ILE A 14 5.25 3.67 12.99
CA ILE A 14 4.64 4.31 11.81
C ILE A 14 3.14 4.59 12.01
N GLY A 15 2.67 4.55 13.25
CA GLY A 15 1.29 4.91 13.61
C GLY A 15 0.25 3.81 13.35
N ILE A 16 0.68 2.58 13.07
CA ILE A 16 -0.24 1.44 12.92
C ILE A 16 -0.40 0.75 14.28
N ALA A 17 -1.57 0.89 14.88
CA ALA A 17 -1.85 0.34 16.21
C ALA A 17 -2.31 -1.13 16.19
N ASP A 18 -2.92 -1.59 15.11
CA ASP A 18 -3.52 -2.92 15.01
C ASP A 18 -3.46 -3.46 13.56
N LEU A 19 -2.65 -4.49 13.33
CA LEU A 19 -2.49 -5.12 12.02
C LEU A 19 -3.74 -5.90 11.57
N SER A 20 -4.64 -6.26 12.48
CA SER A 20 -5.89 -6.96 12.15
C SER A 20 -6.97 -6.04 11.56
N ARG A 21 -6.70 -4.72 11.52
CA ARG A 21 -7.65 -3.70 11.06
C ARG A 21 -7.00 -2.76 10.03
N PRO A 22 -6.67 -3.26 8.82
CA PRO A 22 -6.05 -2.42 7.80
C PRO A 22 -7.04 -1.36 7.31
N ASP A 23 -6.52 -0.16 7.00
CA ASP A 23 -7.30 0.90 6.36
C ASP A 23 -7.78 0.52 4.95
N TYR A 24 -7.01 -0.33 4.27
CA TYR A 24 -7.27 -0.80 2.91
C TYR A 24 -6.95 -2.30 2.78
N GLY A 25 -7.84 -3.03 2.10
CA GLY A 25 -7.68 -4.46 1.83
C GLY A 25 -8.06 -5.33 3.03
N ASP A 26 -7.56 -6.56 3.02
CA ASP A 26 -7.89 -7.58 4.01
C ASP A 26 -6.72 -7.79 4.98
N ALA A 27 -7.06 -8.08 6.23
CA ALA A 27 -6.07 -8.44 7.24
C ALA A 27 -5.42 -9.79 6.90
N VAL A 28 -4.14 -9.94 7.28
CA VAL A 28 -3.39 -11.18 7.15
C VAL A 28 -2.86 -11.62 8.51
N GLU A 29 -2.73 -12.92 8.70
CA GLU A 29 -2.07 -13.48 9.88
C GLU A 29 -0.56 -13.20 9.81
N VAL A 30 0.04 -12.89 10.96
CA VAL A 30 1.50 -12.75 11.12
C VAL A 30 1.94 -13.84 12.09
N MET A 31 2.76 -14.77 11.61
CA MET A 31 3.24 -15.91 12.39
C MET A 31 4.32 -15.48 13.40
N PRO A 32 4.56 -16.24 14.49
CA PRO A 32 5.50 -15.85 15.53
C PRO A 32 6.94 -15.56 15.08
N ASP A 33 7.37 -16.15 13.97
CA ASP A 33 8.69 -16.00 13.36
C ASP A 33 8.71 -15.05 12.16
N GLU A 34 7.60 -14.35 11.89
CA GLU A 34 7.48 -13.38 10.80
C GLU A 34 7.68 -11.94 11.29
N ILE A 35 8.25 -11.12 10.41
CA ILE A 35 8.47 -9.68 10.67
C ILE A 35 7.60 -8.89 9.69
N PRO A 36 6.73 -7.99 10.17
CA PRO A 36 5.99 -7.08 9.29
C PRO A 36 6.94 -6.19 8.49
N VAL A 37 6.73 -6.13 7.17
CA VAL A 37 7.47 -5.26 6.27
C VAL A 37 6.49 -4.41 5.46
N PHE A 38 6.77 -3.11 5.40
CA PHE A 38 5.86 -2.12 4.82
C PHE A 38 6.50 -1.49 3.60
N TRP A 39 5.70 -1.34 2.53
CA TRP A 39 6.07 -0.63 1.31
C TRP A 39 5.12 0.51 1.05
N ALA A 40 5.63 1.58 0.42
CA ALA A 40 4.77 2.60 -0.15
C ALA A 40 3.84 1.97 -1.20
N CYS A 41 2.57 2.37 -1.16
CA CYS A 41 1.54 1.82 -2.04
C CYS A 41 0.92 2.91 -2.91
N GLY A 42 0.46 2.51 -4.10
CA GLY A 42 -0.28 3.35 -5.04
C GLY A 42 -1.64 3.83 -4.51
N VAL A 43 -2.02 3.48 -3.27
CA VAL A 43 -3.21 4.01 -2.58
C VAL A 43 -2.99 5.36 -1.88
N THR A 44 -1.73 5.84 -1.81
CA THR A 44 -1.39 7.14 -1.20
C THR A 44 -2.21 8.31 -1.79
N PRO A 45 -2.45 8.39 -3.12
CA PRO A 45 -3.31 9.42 -3.69
C PRO A 45 -4.75 9.37 -3.18
N GLN A 46 -5.32 8.19 -2.89
CA GLN A 46 -6.68 8.07 -2.34
C GLN A 46 -6.78 8.70 -0.96
N ALA A 47 -5.78 8.51 -0.10
CA ALA A 47 -5.70 9.17 1.20
C ALA A 47 -5.58 10.70 1.06
N ALA A 48 -4.71 11.16 0.14
CA ALA A 48 -4.57 12.59 -0.15
C ALA A 48 -5.87 13.21 -0.68
N LEU A 49 -6.60 12.51 -1.55
CA LEU A 49 -7.90 12.95 -2.08
C LEU A 49 -8.97 13.05 -0.98
N ALA A 50 -9.02 12.08 -0.06
CA ALA A 50 -9.95 12.10 1.06
C ALA A 50 -9.73 13.32 1.97
N GLN A 51 -8.48 13.74 2.16
CA GLN A 51 -8.14 14.93 2.94
C GLN A 51 -8.37 16.24 2.17
N ALA A 52 -7.96 16.30 0.91
CA ALA A 52 -8.04 17.50 0.07
C ALA A 52 -9.48 17.84 -0.36
N ARG A 53 -10.36 16.83 -0.47
CA ARG A 53 -11.78 16.97 -0.84
C ARG A 53 -12.02 17.83 -2.08
N PRO A 54 -11.44 17.48 -3.24
CA PRO A 54 -11.73 18.18 -4.49
C PRO A 54 -13.20 18.02 -4.88
N ALA A 55 -13.72 18.92 -5.72
CA ALA A 55 -15.10 18.84 -6.21
C ALA A 55 -15.40 17.55 -6.99
N LEU A 56 -14.39 16.97 -7.64
CA LEU A 56 -14.49 15.70 -8.35
C LEU A 56 -13.11 15.00 -8.36
N ALA A 57 -13.11 13.69 -8.13
CA ALA A 57 -11.97 12.82 -8.37
C ALA A 57 -12.47 11.45 -8.85
N ILE A 58 -11.75 10.82 -9.79
CA ILE A 58 -12.06 9.49 -10.32
C ILE A 58 -10.85 8.59 -10.08
N THR A 59 -11.07 7.43 -9.45
CA THR A 59 -10.03 6.44 -9.16
C THR A 59 -10.52 5.04 -9.53
N HIS A 60 -9.61 4.08 -9.59
CA HIS A 60 -10.00 2.67 -9.65
C HIS A 60 -10.54 2.20 -8.28
N ALA A 61 -11.37 1.15 -8.28
CA ALA A 61 -11.75 0.46 -7.06
C ALA A 61 -10.58 -0.42 -6.56
N PRO A 62 -10.42 -0.63 -5.24
CA PRO A 62 -9.43 -1.57 -4.71
C PRO A 62 -9.52 -2.94 -5.38
N GLY A 63 -8.37 -3.52 -5.76
CA GLY A 63 -8.30 -4.80 -6.48
C GLY A 63 -8.65 -4.74 -7.97
N ALA A 64 -9.15 -3.61 -8.49
CA ALA A 64 -9.54 -3.42 -9.89
C ALA A 64 -8.57 -2.49 -10.65
N MET A 65 -7.27 -2.82 -10.64
CA MET A 65 -6.23 -2.01 -11.27
C MET A 65 -6.28 -2.06 -12.80
N LEU A 66 -5.72 -1.03 -13.45
CA LEU A 66 -5.51 -1.02 -14.90
C LEU A 66 -4.39 -2.01 -15.29
N ILE A 67 -4.73 -3.04 -16.06
CA ILE A 67 -3.76 -3.94 -16.67
C ILE A 67 -3.19 -3.27 -17.92
N THR A 68 -1.87 -3.31 -18.09
CA THR A 68 -1.16 -2.71 -19.24
C THR A 68 -0.35 -3.76 -19.98
N ASP A 69 0.10 -3.44 -21.20
CA ASP A 69 1.01 -4.30 -21.99
C ASP A 69 2.49 -4.21 -21.53
N LEU A 70 2.77 -3.41 -20.50
CA LEU A 70 4.13 -3.23 -19.99
C LEU A 70 4.51 -4.40 -19.06
N LEU A 71 5.55 -5.14 -19.43
CA LEU A 71 6.11 -6.17 -18.57
C LEU A 71 6.78 -5.54 -17.35
N ASN A 72 6.51 -6.08 -16.16
CA ASN A 72 7.08 -5.59 -14.89
C ASN A 72 8.62 -5.49 -14.92
N ARG A 73 9.32 -6.40 -15.58
CA ARG A 73 10.79 -6.37 -15.73
C ARG A 73 11.32 -5.13 -16.47
N LYS A 74 10.48 -4.48 -17.30
CA LYS A 74 10.83 -3.23 -17.99
C LYS A 74 10.71 -2.02 -17.07
N LEU A 75 10.11 -2.17 -15.89
CA LEU A 75 9.84 -1.12 -14.92
C LEU A 75 10.74 -1.21 -13.68
N ALA A 76 11.70 -2.13 -13.64
CA ALA A 76 12.69 -2.19 -12.58
C ALA A 76 13.67 -1.02 -12.75
N SER A 77 13.84 -0.19 -11.71
CA SER A 77 15.00 0.69 -11.61
C SER A 77 16.19 -0.11 -11.10
N PHE A 78 17.35 0.08 -11.72
CA PHE A 78 18.63 -0.61 -11.50
C PHE A 78 19.04 -0.73 -10.04
#